data_AF-A0A6G0X1Z2-F1
#
_entry.id   AF-A0A6G0X1Z2-F1
#
_cell.length_a   1.000
_cell.length_b   1.000
_cell.length_c   1.000
_cell.angle_alpha   90.00
_cell.angle_beta   90.00
_cell.angle_gamma   90.00
#
_symmetry.space_group_name_H-M   'P 1'
#
loop_
_entity.id
_entity.type
_entity.pdbx_description
1 polymer ?
#
loop_
_entity_poly.entity_id
_entity_poly.type
_entity_poly.pdbx_seq_one_letter_code
_entity_poly.pdbx_strand_id
1 'polypeptide(L)'
;MSEPTNVEEEVLTKERSYVFETRVEDAQRCKELGAAAHKANERNGAVQCYERALYHVDFDEGTWAFELLDQHRDAVNEVRLPVYLNLAAIYLADDNGDMQKVHENCDLALKIDKDNVKALYRKGQAYLNSNDPDGASIVLKNAAALNPNDKAIRQAWAKCKELLQVAKELEKKRWGGRLLDESAKLTPSAKENDETKKDSQDTAEAPKVEQASSPLWILALVVPLVAVALAYFLWL
;
A
#
# COMPACT_ATOMS: atom_id res chain seq x y z
N MET A 1 23.48 32.55 9.61
CA MET A 1 22.78 32.11 10.83
C MET A 1 22.18 33.37 11.44
N SER A 2 20.95 33.69 11.07
CA SER A 2 20.15 34.67 11.81
C SER A 2 19.77 34.03 13.14
N GLU A 3 19.96 34.76 14.24
CA GLU A 3 19.45 34.33 15.55
C GLU A 3 17.92 34.16 15.42
N PRO A 4 17.34 33.07 15.96
CA PRO A 4 15.89 32.95 16.00
C PRO A 4 15.36 34.16 16.75
N THR A 5 14.37 34.83 16.16
CA THR A 5 13.74 35.95 16.85
C THR A 5 13.11 35.40 18.13
N ASN A 6 13.14 36.16 19.25
CA ASN A 6 12.59 35.75 20.56
C ASN A 6 11.19 35.09 20.46
N VAL A 7 10.42 35.54 19.46
CA VAL A 7 9.09 35.06 19.11
C VAL A 7 9.07 33.64 18.53
N GLU A 8 10.05 33.25 17.71
CA GLU A 8 10.15 31.89 17.15
C GLU A 8 10.54 30.86 18.22
N GLU A 9 11.48 31.24 19.08
CA GLU A 9 11.92 30.41 20.20
C GLU A 9 10.78 30.18 21.20
N GLU A 10 10.00 31.23 21.50
CA GLU A 10 8.79 31.11 22.33
C GLU A 10 7.80 30.10 21.75
N VAL A 11 7.47 30.19 20.46
CA VAL A 11 6.49 29.31 19.81
C VAL A 11 6.96 27.84 19.79
N LEU A 12 8.25 27.60 19.62
CA LEU A 12 8.81 26.25 19.58
C LEU A 12 8.93 25.59 20.96
N THR A 13 8.97 26.38 22.04
CA THR A 13 9.17 25.89 23.41
C THR A 13 7.89 25.91 24.25
N LYS A 14 6.89 26.73 23.88
CA LYS A 14 5.61 26.90 24.59
C LYS A 14 4.85 25.60 24.78
N GLU A 15 4.54 25.23 26.02
CA GLU A 15 3.75 24.03 26.32
C GLU A 15 2.36 24.03 25.67
N ARG A 16 1.83 22.82 25.40
CA ARG A 16 0.49 22.65 24.82
C ARG A 16 -0.57 23.23 25.78
N SER A 17 -1.36 24.19 25.29
CA SER A 17 -2.50 24.74 26.04
C SER A 17 -3.58 23.68 26.29
N TYR A 18 -4.37 23.85 27.35
CA TYR A 18 -5.58 23.05 27.61
C TYR A 18 -6.80 23.55 26.80
N VAL A 19 -6.74 24.79 26.28
CA VAL A 19 -7.81 25.42 25.51
C VAL A 19 -7.68 25.02 24.03
N PHE A 20 -8.75 24.48 23.46
CA PHE A 20 -8.77 23.97 22.08
C PHE A 20 -8.35 25.03 21.06
N GLU A 21 -8.93 26.22 21.13
CA GLU A 21 -8.71 27.33 20.19
C GLU A 21 -7.24 27.74 20.20
N THR A 22 -6.67 27.93 21.39
CA THR A 22 -5.25 28.27 21.54
C THR A 22 -4.33 27.19 20.98
N ARG A 23 -4.68 25.89 21.13
CA ARG A 23 -3.89 24.80 20.55
C ARG A 23 -3.88 24.88 19.02
N VAL A 24 -5.03 25.13 18.40
CA VAL A 24 -5.14 25.24 16.94
C VAL A 24 -4.39 26.48 16.44
N GLU A 25 -4.51 27.62 17.13
CA GLU A 25 -3.77 28.86 16.81
C GLU A 25 -2.25 28.67 16.90
N ASP A 26 -1.75 28.06 17.98
CA ASP A 26 -0.32 27.77 18.14
C ASP A 26 0.17 26.82 17.04
N ALA A 27 -0.61 25.80 16.71
CA ALA A 27 -0.29 24.86 15.65
C ALA A 27 -0.25 25.51 14.26
N GLN A 28 -1.19 26.43 13.99
CA GLN A 28 -1.23 27.22 12.77
C GLN A 28 0.03 28.09 12.64
N ARG A 29 0.42 28.75 13.72
CA ARG A 29 1.65 29.56 13.76
C ARG A 29 2.90 28.73 13.49
N CYS A 30 3.01 27.56 14.14
CA CYS A 30 4.09 26.61 13.89
C CYS A 30 4.13 26.15 12.43
N LYS A 31 2.96 25.85 11.83
CA LYS A 31 2.85 25.48 10.41
C LYS A 31 3.38 26.59 9.49
N GLU A 32 3.02 27.84 9.76
CA GLU A 32 3.46 29.00 8.98
C GLU A 32 4.96 29.23 9.09
N LEU A 33 5.53 29.11 10.30
CA LEU A 33 6.98 29.13 10.52
C LEU A 33 7.68 28.01 9.75
N GLY A 34 7.14 26.78 9.80
CA GLY A 34 7.69 25.65 9.04
C GLY A 34 7.66 25.89 7.53
N ALA A 35 6.62 26.54 7.02
CA ALA A 35 6.52 26.92 5.61
C ALA A 35 7.56 28.00 5.23
N ALA A 36 7.78 28.98 6.10
CA ALA A 36 8.79 30.01 5.93
C ALA A 36 10.21 29.42 5.94
N ALA A 37 10.54 28.60 6.94
CA ALA A 37 11.82 27.91 7.06
C ALA A 37 12.10 26.99 5.86
N HIS A 38 11.08 26.25 5.40
CA HIS A 38 11.23 25.41 4.21
C HIS A 38 11.52 26.24 2.95
N LYS A 39 10.86 27.40 2.79
CA LYS A 39 11.14 28.34 1.70
C LYS A 39 12.54 28.96 1.79
N ALA A 40 13.07 29.10 2.99
CA ALA A 40 14.45 29.53 3.26
C ALA A 40 15.49 28.41 3.08
N ASN A 41 15.07 27.21 2.66
CA ASN A 41 15.91 26.01 2.54
C ASN A 41 16.49 25.51 3.88
N GLU A 42 15.89 25.92 5.00
CA GLU A 42 16.25 25.50 6.36
C GLU A 42 15.47 24.25 6.74
N ARG A 43 15.86 23.13 6.12
CA ARG A 43 15.15 21.86 6.20
C ARG A 43 14.87 21.38 7.63
N ASN A 44 15.89 21.36 8.48
CA ASN A 44 15.76 20.86 9.86
C ASN A 44 14.85 21.75 10.70
N GLY A 45 14.97 23.08 10.56
CA GLY A 45 14.10 24.04 11.23
C GLY A 45 12.64 23.87 10.79
N ALA A 46 12.40 23.65 9.49
CA ALA A 46 11.07 23.36 8.98
C ALA A 46 10.47 22.09 9.60
N VAL A 47 11.24 20.99 9.69
CA VAL A 47 10.79 19.75 10.32
C VAL A 47 10.42 19.99 11.79
N GLN A 48 11.27 20.69 12.55
CA GLN A 48 11.01 21.00 13.96
C GLN A 48 9.71 21.81 14.14
N CYS A 49 9.50 22.84 13.30
CA CYS A 49 8.27 23.63 13.32
C CYS A 49 7.03 22.79 12.99
N TYR A 50 7.13 21.88 12.02
CA TYR A 50 6.02 21.00 11.65
C TYR A 50 5.71 19.95 12.72
N GLU A 51 6.73 19.33 13.30
CA GLU A 51 6.55 18.42 14.45
C GLU A 51 5.93 19.17 15.62
N ARG A 52 6.33 20.43 15.85
CA ARG A 52 5.71 21.28 16.86
C ARG A 52 4.24 21.59 16.57
N ALA A 53 3.91 21.89 15.31
CA ALA A 53 2.52 22.09 14.91
C ALA A 53 1.67 20.85 15.25
N LEU A 54 2.15 19.65 14.89
CA LEU A 54 1.47 18.39 15.23
C LEU A 54 1.37 18.17 16.73
N TYR A 55 2.40 18.52 17.50
CA TYR A 55 2.37 18.43 18.96
C TYR A 55 1.22 19.25 19.56
N HIS A 56 0.90 20.43 19.06
CA HIS A 56 -0.20 21.23 19.62
C HIS A 56 -1.59 20.61 19.30
N VAL A 57 -1.76 19.99 18.13
CA VAL A 57 -3.04 19.38 17.69
C VAL A 57 -3.08 17.85 17.79
N ASP A 58 -2.24 17.28 18.64
CA ASP A 58 -2.25 15.86 18.96
C ASP A 58 -3.26 15.60 20.09
N PHE A 59 -4.37 14.96 19.75
CA PHE A 59 -5.45 14.59 20.66
C PHE A 59 -5.46 13.07 20.79
N ASP A 60 -5.69 12.57 22.00
CA ASP A 60 -5.85 11.13 22.22
C ASP A 60 -7.09 10.59 21.49
N GLU A 61 -7.14 9.28 21.31
CA GLU A 61 -8.20 8.62 20.53
C GLU A 61 -9.60 8.82 21.15
N GLY A 62 -9.69 8.92 22.48
CA GLY A 62 -10.95 9.18 23.18
C GLY A 62 -11.47 10.58 22.88
N THR A 63 -10.64 11.60 23.11
CA THR A 63 -10.98 13.00 22.78
C THR A 63 -11.30 13.15 21.30
N TRP A 64 -10.46 12.56 20.44
CA TRP A 64 -10.66 12.60 19.00
C TRP A 64 -11.98 11.96 18.62
N ALA A 65 -12.32 10.76 19.10
CA ALA A 65 -13.51 10.01 18.68
C ALA A 65 -14.83 10.54 19.26
N PHE A 66 -14.82 10.99 20.52
CA PHE A 66 -16.06 11.22 21.27
C PHE A 66 -16.31 12.68 21.66
N GLU A 67 -15.26 13.48 21.88
CA GLU A 67 -15.41 14.87 22.34
C GLU A 67 -15.39 15.88 21.19
N LEU A 68 -14.55 15.66 20.19
CA LEU A 68 -14.45 16.57 19.05
C LEU A 68 -15.61 16.37 18.05
N LEU A 69 -16.45 17.40 17.97
CA LEU A 69 -17.38 17.60 16.85
C LEU A 69 -16.64 17.78 15.51
N ASP A 70 -17.36 17.58 14.41
CA ASP A 70 -16.81 17.66 13.04
C ASP A 70 -16.08 18.98 12.78
N GLN A 71 -16.66 20.13 13.17
CA GLN A 71 -16.01 21.44 13.04
C GLN A 71 -14.63 21.54 13.74
N HIS A 72 -14.46 20.86 14.87
CA HIS A 72 -13.18 20.84 15.57
C HIS A 72 -12.17 19.94 14.85
N ARG A 73 -12.63 18.80 14.33
CA ARG A 73 -11.79 17.91 13.53
C ARG A 73 -11.34 18.60 12.25
N ASP A 74 -12.22 19.36 11.61
CA ASP A 74 -11.92 20.15 10.42
C ASP A 74 -10.86 21.20 10.73
N ALA A 75 -11.03 22.00 11.79
CA ALA A 75 -10.03 22.98 12.23
C ALA A 75 -8.66 22.35 12.52
N VAL A 76 -8.63 21.17 13.13
CA VAL A 76 -7.40 20.41 13.35
C VAL A 76 -6.80 19.91 12.02
N ASN A 77 -7.63 19.42 11.10
CA ASN A 77 -7.22 18.88 9.81
C ASN A 77 -6.73 19.96 8.85
N GLU A 78 -7.20 21.21 8.96
CA GLU A 78 -6.66 22.38 8.25
C GLU A 78 -5.18 22.64 8.58
N VAL A 79 -4.73 22.19 9.75
CA VAL A 79 -3.32 22.20 10.13
C VAL A 79 -2.64 20.89 9.74
N ARG A 80 -3.19 19.74 10.15
CA ARG A 80 -2.53 18.43 9.99
C ARG A 80 -2.27 18.06 8.54
N LEU A 81 -3.24 18.24 7.65
CA LEU A 81 -3.12 17.84 6.24
C LEU A 81 -1.94 18.52 5.54
N PRO A 82 -1.84 19.87 5.50
CA PRO A 82 -0.68 20.52 4.87
C PRO A 82 0.63 20.21 5.58
N VAL A 83 0.63 20.02 6.91
CA VAL A 83 1.85 19.66 7.65
C VAL A 83 2.38 18.28 7.24
N TYR A 84 1.54 17.24 7.22
CA TYR A 84 1.93 15.91 6.77
C TYR A 84 2.40 15.92 5.31
N LEU A 85 1.70 16.65 4.44
CA LEU A 85 2.12 16.83 3.05
C LEU A 85 3.51 17.47 2.96
N ASN A 86 3.77 18.53 3.73
CA ASN A 86 5.06 19.23 3.68
C ASN A 86 6.20 18.39 4.27
N LEU A 87 5.96 17.67 5.38
CA LEU A 87 6.93 16.72 5.93
C LEU A 87 7.26 15.62 4.93
N ALA A 88 6.26 15.02 4.28
CA ALA A 88 6.49 14.04 3.23
C ALA A 88 7.30 14.61 2.06
N ALA A 89 7.04 15.85 1.66
CA ALA A 89 7.79 16.52 0.60
C ALA A 89 9.25 16.75 0.98
N ILE A 90 9.47 17.19 2.23
CA ILE A 90 10.79 17.36 2.80
C ILE A 90 11.50 16.02 2.77
N TYR A 91 11.03 14.99 3.47
CA TYR A 91 11.69 13.68 3.52
C TYR A 91 11.99 13.08 2.15
N LEU A 92 11.09 13.25 1.17
CA LEU A 92 11.28 12.75 -0.18
C LEU A 92 12.37 13.49 -0.98
N ALA A 93 12.59 14.79 -0.72
CA ALA A 93 13.56 15.61 -1.43
C ALA A 93 15.01 15.45 -0.94
N ASP A 94 15.24 14.63 0.08
CA ASP A 94 16.56 14.40 0.66
C ASP A 94 17.18 13.16 0.07
N ASP A 95 18.43 13.27 -0.35
CA ASP A 95 19.19 12.19 -0.95
C ASP A 95 19.34 11.00 0.01
N ASN A 96 19.37 11.27 1.33
CA ASN A 96 19.35 10.26 2.39
C ASN A 96 17.99 10.20 3.10
N GLY A 97 16.93 10.62 2.40
CA GLY A 97 15.57 10.69 2.91
C GLY A 97 15.06 9.35 3.42
N ASP A 98 14.41 9.38 4.58
CA ASP A 98 13.76 8.20 5.14
C ASP A 98 12.41 7.96 4.43
N MET A 99 12.40 7.02 3.48
CA MET A 99 11.20 6.68 2.71
C MET A 99 10.07 6.17 3.62
N GLN A 100 10.39 5.55 4.75
CA GLN A 100 9.39 5.11 5.72
C GLN A 100 8.62 6.30 6.29
N LYS A 101 9.32 7.38 6.66
CA LYS A 101 8.67 8.63 7.09
C LYS A 101 7.82 9.26 5.98
N VAL A 102 8.23 9.15 4.72
CA VAL A 102 7.40 9.63 3.59
C VAL A 102 6.10 8.84 3.53
N HIS A 103 6.16 7.51 3.63
CA HIS A 103 4.97 6.64 3.64
C HIS A 103 4.03 6.98 4.80
N GLU A 104 4.56 7.07 6.02
CA GLU A 104 3.78 7.38 7.23
C GLU A 104 3.05 8.72 7.11
N ASN A 105 3.76 9.78 6.71
CA ASN A 105 3.16 11.10 6.52
C ASN A 105 2.12 11.10 5.40
N CYS A 106 2.37 10.40 4.29
CA CYS A 106 1.38 10.28 3.21
C CYS A 106 0.13 9.51 3.67
N ASP A 107 0.29 8.45 4.48
CA ASP A 107 -0.84 7.68 5.00
C ASP A 107 -1.67 8.47 5.98
N LEU A 108 -1.05 9.27 6.83
CA LEU A 108 -1.76 10.20 7.71
C LEU A 108 -2.51 11.28 6.92
N ALA A 109 -1.91 11.80 5.84
CA ALA A 109 -2.60 12.73 4.94
C ALA A 109 -3.79 12.08 4.22
N LEU A 110 -3.64 10.84 3.75
CA LEU A 110 -4.69 10.09 3.04
C LEU A 110 -5.83 9.63 3.96
N LYS A 111 -5.59 9.50 5.26
CA LYS A 111 -6.66 9.31 6.26
C LYS A 111 -7.56 10.55 6.38
N ILE A 112 -7.02 11.73 6.13
CA ILE A 112 -7.77 13.00 6.14
C ILE A 112 -8.44 13.22 4.79
N ASP A 113 -7.68 13.11 3.70
CA ASP A 113 -8.14 13.27 2.33
C ASP A 113 -7.64 12.11 1.46
N LYS A 114 -8.50 11.10 1.30
CA LYS A 114 -8.19 9.85 0.59
C LYS A 114 -7.81 10.04 -0.88
N ASP A 115 -8.27 11.13 -1.50
CA ASP A 115 -8.07 11.43 -2.91
C ASP A 115 -7.01 12.54 -3.10
N ASN A 116 -6.20 12.80 -2.06
CA ASN A 116 -5.17 13.83 -2.13
C ASN A 116 -4.05 13.45 -3.13
N VAL A 117 -4.09 14.10 -4.29
CA VAL A 117 -3.16 13.84 -5.39
C VAL A 117 -1.70 14.01 -4.99
N LYS A 118 -1.38 15.00 -4.12
CA LYS A 118 0.00 15.25 -3.67
C LYS A 118 0.50 14.12 -2.78
N ALA A 119 -0.33 13.62 -1.85
CA ALA A 119 0.02 12.47 -1.01
C ALA A 119 0.21 11.20 -1.85
N LEU A 120 -0.73 10.89 -2.74
CA LEU A 120 -0.65 9.72 -3.62
C LEU A 120 0.61 9.74 -4.49
N TYR A 121 0.93 10.90 -5.08
CA TYR A 121 2.12 11.06 -5.90
C TYR A 121 3.40 10.86 -5.11
N ARG A 122 3.54 11.51 -3.95
CA ARG A 122 4.73 11.41 -3.09
C ARG A 122 4.91 10.00 -2.53
N LYS A 123 3.82 9.35 -2.10
CA LYS A 123 3.84 7.93 -1.67
C LYS A 123 4.29 7.02 -2.80
N GLY A 124 3.84 7.27 -4.02
CA GLY A 124 4.29 6.55 -5.22
C GLY A 124 5.78 6.73 -5.51
N GLN A 125 6.30 7.95 -5.37
CA GLN A 125 7.74 8.19 -5.50
C GLN A 125 8.56 7.48 -4.42
N ALA A 126 8.08 7.47 -3.17
CA ALA A 126 8.74 6.75 -2.09
C ALA A 126 8.85 5.24 -2.39
N TYR A 127 7.77 4.61 -2.86
CA TYR A 127 7.81 3.20 -3.29
C TYR A 127 8.81 2.95 -4.42
N LEU A 128 8.87 3.85 -5.41
CA LEU A 128 9.86 3.74 -6.49
C LEU A 128 11.30 3.89 -5.99
N ASN A 129 11.54 4.77 -5.02
CA ASN A 129 12.85 4.95 -4.40
C ASN A 129 13.24 3.76 -3.52
N SER A 130 12.26 3.09 -2.91
CA SER A 130 12.42 1.85 -2.14
C SER A 130 12.43 0.59 -3.01
N ASN A 131 12.47 0.73 -4.34
CA ASN A 131 12.52 -0.38 -5.30
C ASN A 131 11.31 -1.34 -5.24
N ASP A 132 10.15 -0.82 -4.85
CA ASP A 132 8.85 -1.52 -4.82
C ASP A 132 7.90 -0.95 -5.89
N PRO A 133 8.04 -1.38 -7.16
CA PRO A 133 7.19 -0.89 -8.25
C PRO A 133 5.74 -1.40 -8.14
N ASP A 134 5.48 -2.51 -7.44
CA ASP A 134 4.14 -3.06 -7.26
C ASP A 134 3.31 -2.15 -6.35
N GLY A 135 3.85 -1.77 -5.19
CA GLY A 135 3.24 -0.80 -4.28
C GLY A 135 3.05 0.57 -4.95
N ALA A 136 4.08 1.05 -5.68
CA ALA A 136 4.01 2.30 -6.44
C ALA A 136 2.84 2.29 -7.44
N SER A 137 2.56 1.14 -8.04
CA SER A 137 1.60 1.05 -9.13
C SER A 137 0.16 1.34 -8.72
N ILE A 138 -0.20 0.91 -7.51
CA ILE A 138 -1.53 1.09 -6.94
C ILE A 138 -1.78 2.59 -6.72
N VAL A 139 -0.84 3.27 -6.06
CA VAL A 139 -0.99 4.68 -5.68
C VAL A 139 -0.82 5.62 -6.88
N LEU A 140 0.13 5.37 -7.77
CA LEU A 140 0.37 6.22 -8.95
C LEU A 140 -0.73 6.09 -10.00
N LYS A 141 -1.36 4.91 -10.13
CA LYS A 141 -2.53 4.74 -10.97
C LYS A 141 -3.69 5.61 -10.49
N ASN A 142 -3.93 5.64 -9.17
CA ASN A 142 -4.98 6.48 -8.58
C ASN A 142 -4.65 7.97 -8.77
N ALA A 143 -3.41 8.38 -8.52
CA ALA A 143 -2.96 9.76 -8.75
C ALA A 143 -3.17 10.19 -10.22
N ALA A 144 -2.85 9.33 -11.18
CA ALA A 144 -3.01 9.58 -12.61
C ALA A 144 -4.48 9.63 -13.05
N ALA A 145 -5.36 8.88 -12.39
CA ALA A 145 -6.80 8.93 -12.64
C ALA A 145 -7.42 10.26 -12.14
N LEU A 146 -6.98 10.73 -10.97
CA LEU A 146 -7.46 11.98 -10.37
C LEU A 146 -6.91 13.23 -11.06
N ASN A 147 -5.66 13.19 -11.54
CA ASN A 147 -5.04 14.31 -12.25
C ASN A 147 -4.26 13.85 -13.50
N PRO A 148 -4.97 13.54 -14.60
CA PRO A 148 -4.35 12.96 -15.81
C PRO A 148 -3.45 13.94 -16.57
N ASN A 149 -3.61 15.24 -16.37
CA ASN A 149 -2.85 16.26 -17.11
C ASN A 149 -1.49 16.56 -16.48
N ASP A 150 -1.27 16.17 -15.23
CA ASP A 150 -0.03 16.41 -14.53
C ASP A 150 1.13 15.63 -15.17
N LYS A 151 2.12 16.36 -15.68
CA LYS A 151 3.30 15.79 -16.36
C LYS A 151 4.13 14.93 -15.41
N ALA A 152 4.30 15.35 -14.16
CA ALA A 152 5.16 14.68 -13.19
C ALA A 152 4.54 13.33 -12.78
N ILE A 153 3.22 13.30 -12.57
CA ILE A 153 2.47 12.07 -12.28
C ILE A 153 2.54 11.11 -13.46
N ARG A 154 2.31 11.58 -14.69
CA ARG A 154 2.39 10.73 -15.90
C ARG A 154 3.79 10.12 -16.08
N GLN A 155 4.84 10.91 -15.85
CA GLN A 155 6.21 10.42 -15.95
C GLN A 155 6.53 9.37 -14.89
N ALA A 156 6.15 9.61 -13.62
CA ALA A 156 6.33 8.64 -12.54
C ALA A 156 5.55 7.34 -12.82
N TRP A 157 4.32 7.45 -13.33
CA TRP A 157 3.50 6.30 -13.67
C TRP A 157 4.07 5.50 -14.85
N ALA A 158 4.60 6.18 -15.87
CA ALA A 158 5.28 5.53 -17.00
C ALA A 158 6.53 4.76 -16.54
N LYS A 159 7.37 5.39 -15.69
CA LYS A 159 8.55 4.75 -15.09
C LYS A 159 8.17 3.51 -14.28
N CYS A 160 7.12 3.60 -13.46
CA CYS A 160 6.61 2.47 -12.70
C CYS A 160 6.19 1.30 -13.61
N LYS A 161 5.47 1.56 -14.70
CA LYS A 161 5.08 0.53 -15.67
C LYS A 161 6.28 -0.14 -16.34
N GLU A 162 7.29 0.63 -16.72
CA GLU A 162 8.52 0.10 -17.31
C GLU A 162 9.23 -0.85 -16.33
N LEU A 163 9.40 -0.44 -15.07
CA LEU A 163 10.00 -1.28 -14.03
C LEU A 163 9.22 -2.58 -13.82
N LEU A 164 7.88 -2.53 -13.81
CA LEU A 164 7.04 -3.72 -13.72
C LEU A 164 7.18 -4.66 -14.92
N GLN A 165 7.32 -4.11 -16.13
CA GLN A 165 7.55 -4.93 -17.34
C GLN A 165 8.89 -5.64 -17.26
N VAL A 166 9.96 -4.92 -16.89
CA VAL A 166 11.28 -5.49 -16.68
C VAL A 166 11.25 -6.59 -15.60
N ALA A 167 10.57 -6.35 -14.48
CA ALA A 167 10.43 -7.34 -13.41
C ALA A 167 9.73 -8.63 -13.91
N LYS A 168 8.63 -8.50 -14.66
CA LYS A 168 7.91 -9.63 -15.26
C LYS A 168 8.75 -10.40 -16.26
N GLU A 169 9.54 -9.71 -17.09
CA GLU A 169 10.43 -10.37 -18.04
C GLU A 169 11.56 -11.13 -17.34
N LEU A 170 12.12 -10.57 -16.27
CA LEU A 170 13.14 -11.23 -15.46
C LEU A 170 12.58 -12.47 -14.75
N GLU A 171 11.36 -12.37 -14.21
CA GLU A 171 10.66 -13.49 -13.59
C GLU A 171 10.37 -14.60 -14.61
N LYS A 172 9.85 -14.24 -15.80
CA LYS A 172 9.62 -15.18 -16.90
C LYS A 172 10.91 -15.87 -17.33
N LYS A 173 12.04 -15.17 -17.41
CA LYS A 173 13.34 -15.77 -17.73
C LYS A 173 13.83 -16.71 -16.62
N ARG A 174 13.62 -16.34 -15.35
CA ARG A 174 14.05 -17.12 -14.19
C ARG A 174 13.24 -18.41 -14.00
N TRP A 175 11.94 -18.36 -14.23
CA TRP A 175 11.01 -19.46 -13.91
C TRP A 175 10.39 -20.14 -15.13
N GLY A 176 10.34 -19.48 -16.29
CA GLY A 176 9.64 -19.96 -17.48
C GLY A 176 10.22 -21.22 -18.13
N GLY A 177 11.49 -21.55 -17.88
CA GLY A 177 12.10 -22.83 -18.30
C GLY A 177 12.03 -23.93 -17.23
N ARG A 178 11.92 -23.57 -15.95
CA ARG A 178 12.06 -24.51 -14.82
C ARG A 178 10.76 -25.26 -14.53
N LEU A 179 9.61 -24.61 -14.69
CA LEU A 179 8.29 -25.21 -14.51
C LEU A 179 7.99 -26.29 -15.58
N LEU A 180 8.41 -26.06 -16.82
CA LEU A 180 8.23 -27.01 -17.91
C LEU A 180 9.11 -28.27 -17.73
N ASP A 181 10.35 -28.10 -17.25
CA ASP A 181 11.29 -29.20 -17.04
C ASP A 181 10.91 -30.10 -15.83
N GLU A 182 10.28 -29.54 -14.80
CA GLU A 182 9.78 -30.29 -13.64
C GLU A 182 8.50 -31.09 -13.99
N SER A 183 7.60 -30.50 -14.79
CA SER A 183 6.43 -31.21 -15.31
C SER A 183 6.80 -32.36 -16.28
N ALA A 184 7.91 -32.23 -17.02
CA ALA A 184 8.44 -33.26 -17.91
C ALA A 184 9.12 -34.43 -17.16
N LYS A 185 9.62 -34.19 -15.95
CA LYS A 185 10.21 -35.25 -15.09
C LYS A 185 9.16 -36.06 -14.31
N LEU A 186 7.95 -35.52 -14.16
CA LEU A 186 6.82 -36.17 -13.47
C LEU A 186 5.95 -37.05 -14.38
N THR A 187 6.23 -37.11 -15.68
CA THR A 187 5.66 -38.12 -16.58
C THR A 187 6.58 -39.34 -16.63
N PRO A 188 6.23 -40.50 -16.03
CA PRO A 188 7.00 -41.72 -16.23
C PRO A 188 6.86 -42.12 -17.69
N SER A 189 7.96 -42.06 -18.43
CA SER A 189 8.08 -42.68 -19.75
C SER A 189 7.94 -44.20 -19.59
N ALA A 190 6.73 -44.72 -19.78
CA ALA A 190 6.52 -46.14 -20.05
C ALA A 190 7.17 -46.50 -21.39
N LYS A 191 8.43 -46.92 -21.35
CA LYS A 191 9.08 -47.68 -22.42
C LYS A 191 9.42 -49.03 -21.82
N GLU A 192 8.51 -49.98 -22.01
CA GLU A 192 8.75 -51.39 -21.78
C GLU A 192 9.30 -51.97 -23.10
N ASN A 193 10.54 -52.44 -23.06
CA ASN A 193 11.18 -53.16 -24.16
C ASN A 193 10.76 -54.62 -24.10
N ASP A 194 10.36 -55.11 -25.27
CA ASP A 194 10.10 -56.50 -25.65
C ASP A 194 11.35 -57.38 -25.48
N GLU A 195 11.18 -58.58 -24.92
CA GLU A 195 11.83 -59.83 -25.36
C GLU A 195 11.37 -61.03 -24.51
N THR A 196 10.42 -61.83 -24.99
CA THR A 196 10.57 -63.31 -25.09
C THR A 196 9.39 -63.96 -25.83
N LYS A 197 9.67 -64.50 -27.02
CA LYS A 197 8.84 -65.50 -27.71
C LYS A 197 9.01 -66.86 -27.04
N LYS A 198 7.92 -67.56 -26.68
CA LYS A 198 7.70 -68.95 -27.11
C LYS A 198 6.26 -69.45 -26.93
N ASP A 199 5.71 -69.91 -28.04
CA ASP A 199 4.78 -71.02 -28.27
C ASP A 199 3.39 -71.09 -27.60
N SER A 200 2.41 -71.08 -28.53
CA SER A 200 1.34 -72.07 -28.68
C SER A 200 -0.08 -71.75 -28.18
N GLN A 201 -0.93 -71.67 -29.20
CA GLN A 201 -2.26 -72.26 -29.36
C GLN A 201 -3.50 -71.63 -28.71
N ASP A 202 -4.38 -71.31 -29.65
CA ASP A 202 -5.82 -71.61 -29.70
C ASP A 202 -6.83 -70.64 -29.08
N THR A 203 -7.73 -70.25 -30.00
CA THR A 203 -9.17 -70.01 -29.86
C THR A 203 -9.69 -68.73 -29.20
N ALA A 204 -10.20 -67.87 -30.10
CA ALA A 204 -11.57 -67.36 -30.13
C ALA A 204 -12.11 -66.44 -29.01
N GLU A 205 -12.73 -65.37 -29.51
CA GLU A 205 -13.88 -64.63 -28.98
C GLU A 205 -13.67 -63.51 -27.93
N ALA A 206 -14.03 -62.29 -28.36
CA ALA A 206 -14.39 -61.15 -27.52
C ALA A 206 -15.70 -61.47 -26.76
N PRO A 207 -16.00 -60.84 -25.60
CA PRO A 207 -16.56 -59.49 -25.68
C PRO A 207 -16.43 -58.55 -24.45
N LYS A 208 -16.69 -57.28 -24.74
CA LYS A 208 -17.43 -56.26 -23.95
C LYS A 208 -16.75 -55.56 -22.75
N VAL A 209 -16.53 -54.27 -23.04
CA VAL A 209 -16.38 -53.12 -22.15
C VAL A 209 -17.51 -53.03 -21.14
N GLU A 210 -17.16 -52.83 -19.86
CA GLU A 210 -18.07 -52.36 -18.82
C GLU A 210 -17.46 -51.12 -18.17
N GLN A 211 -18.05 -49.95 -18.45
CA GLN A 211 -17.71 -48.69 -17.81
C GLN A 211 -18.44 -48.59 -16.46
N ALA A 212 -17.70 -48.56 -15.36
CA ALA A 212 -18.23 -48.19 -14.05
C ALA A 212 -17.86 -46.74 -13.72
N SER A 213 -18.83 -45.83 -13.85
CA SER A 213 -18.73 -44.44 -13.39
C SER A 213 -19.01 -44.35 -11.88
N SER A 214 -18.02 -43.95 -11.08
CA SER A 214 -18.17 -43.72 -9.64
C SER A 214 -18.69 -42.29 -9.37
N PRO A 215 -19.74 -42.10 -8.53
CA PRO A 215 -20.40 -40.80 -8.36
C PRO A 215 -19.81 -40.01 -7.19
N LEU A 216 -18.53 -39.61 -7.27
CA LEU A 216 -17.90 -38.80 -6.22
C LEU A 216 -18.29 -37.31 -6.26
N TRP A 217 -18.92 -36.85 -7.34
CA TRP A 217 -19.43 -35.48 -7.50
C TRP A 217 -20.67 -35.18 -6.65
N ILE A 218 -21.42 -36.20 -6.23
CA ILE A 218 -22.66 -36.01 -5.45
C ILE A 218 -22.35 -35.44 -4.05
N LEU A 219 -21.16 -35.73 -3.50
CA LEU A 219 -20.76 -35.23 -2.18
C LEU A 219 -20.44 -33.73 -2.17
N ALA A 220 -20.11 -33.12 -3.31
CA ALA A 220 -19.75 -31.70 -3.37
C ALA A 220 -20.96 -30.75 -3.24
N LEU A 221 -22.19 -31.21 -3.52
CA LEU A 221 -23.39 -30.37 -3.48
C LEU A 221 -24.18 -30.46 -2.16
N VAL A 222 -24.03 -31.56 -1.41
CA VAL A 222 -24.83 -31.78 -0.18
C VAL A 222 -24.24 -31.03 1.02
N VAL A 223 -22.91 -30.89 1.10
CA VAL A 223 -22.21 -30.23 2.22
C VAL A 223 -22.60 -28.75 2.40
N PRO A 224 -22.68 -27.90 1.35
CA PRO A 224 -23.07 -26.50 1.53
C PRO A 224 -24.54 -26.32 1.95
N LEU A 225 -25.45 -27.23 1.59
CA LEU A 225 -26.88 -27.12 1.95
C LEU A 225 -27.14 -27.44 3.43
N VAL A 226 -26.40 -28.38 4.01
CA VAL A 226 -26.53 -28.72 5.45
C VAL A 226 -25.99 -27.58 6.34
N ALA A 227 -24.93 -26.89 5.91
CA ALA A 227 -24.37 -25.76 6.65
C ALA A 227 -25.34 -24.56 6.74
N VAL A 228 -26.08 -24.28 5.67
CA VAL A 228 -27.09 -23.20 5.65
C VAL A 228 -28.29 -23.53 6.54
N ALA A 229 -28.72 -24.79 6.57
CA ALA A 229 -29.82 -25.23 7.43
C ALA A 229 -29.46 -25.15 8.92
N LEU A 230 -28.23 -25.52 9.30
CA LEU A 230 -27.77 -25.43 10.69
C LEU A 230 -27.60 -23.98 11.17
N ALA A 231 -27.17 -23.07 10.30
CA ALA A 231 -27.07 -21.64 10.63
C ALA A 231 -28.44 -21.00 10.86
N TYR A 232 -29.48 -21.44 10.15
CA TYR A 232 -30.85 -20.93 10.34
C TYR A 232 -31.47 -21.40 11.66
N PHE A 233 -31.17 -22.62 12.11
CA PHE A 233 -31.66 -23.16 13.38
C PHE A 233 -30.96 -22.60 14.63
N LEU A 234 -29.76 -22.00 14.48
CA LEU A 234 -29.03 -21.37 15.58
C LEU A 234 -29.35 -19.87 15.76
N TRP A 235 -30.17 -19.29 14.88
CA TRP A 235 -30.61 -17.89 14.94
C TRP A 235 -32.13 -17.74 15.11
N LEU A 236 -32.79 -18.78 15.63
CA LEU A 236 -34.19 -18.77 16.08
C LEU A 236 -34.28 -19.13 17.56
#